data_AF-A0A1M5BB57-F1
#
_entry.id   AF-A0A1M5BB57-F1
#
_cell.length_a   1.000
_cell.length_b   1.000
_cell.length_c   1.000
_cell.angle_alpha   90.00
_cell.angle_beta   90.00
_cell.angle_gamma   90.00
#
_symmetry.space_group_name_H-M   'P 1'
#
loop_
_entity.id
_entity.type
_entity.pdbx_description
1 polymer ?
#
loop_
_entity_poly.entity_id
_entity_poly.type
_entity_poly.pdbx_seq_one_letter_code
_entity_poly.pdbx_strand_id
1 'polypeptide(L)'
;MIQPRKLVPINNTNFEIMSILASLVETYRTGGPLFMTIVTATGLSMVFFASKSCIAIFAKKNYSGRGINYILMFGSLSFILGLLGQAVGMVEAFAAIQRAGDISPALVAGGLRVSMIAPLYGMFYFIISIPIWMVLREIVKHKS
;
A
#
# COMPACT_ATOMS: atom_id res chain seq x y z
N MET A 1 -11.98 38.00 43.98
CA MET A 1 -12.45 36.66 43.54
C MET A 1 -12.16 36.52 42.06
N ILE A 2 -11.26 35.61 41.68
CA ILE A 2 -10.95 35.28 40.28
C ILE A 2 -11.60 33.92 40.01
N GLN A 3 -12.59 33.87 39.12
CA GLN A 3 -13.25 32.62 38.74
C GLN A 3 -12.23 31.72 37.98
N PRO A 4 -12.15 30.41 38.25
CA PRO A 4 -11.23 29.53 37.52
C PRO A 4 -11.65 29.42 36.05
N ARG A 5 -10.71 29.63 35.13
CA ARG A 5 -10.88 29.48 33.68
C ARG A 5 -11.23 28.02 33.39
N LYS A 6 -12.47 27.75 32.95
CA LYS A 6 -12.86 26.43 32.43
C LYS A 6 -11.97 26.11 31.22
N LEU A 7 -11.14 25.08 31.35
CA LEU A 7 -10.39 24.51 30.23
C LEU A 7 -11.41 24.04 29.19
N VAL A 8 -11.41 24.65 28.02
CA VAL A 8 -12.20 24.18 26.87
C VAL A 8 -11.69 22.77 26.55
N PRO A 9 -12.55 21.73 26.53
CA PRO A 9 -12.11 20.39 26.19
C PRO A 9 -11.56 20.39 24.76
N ILE A 10 -10.27 20.10 24.61
CA ILE A 10 -9.64 19.94 23.30
C ILE A 10 -10.30 18.72 22.66
N ASN A 11 -10.89 18.90 21.47
CA ASN A 11 -11.52 17.83 20.70
C ASN A 11 -10.47 16.76 20.35
N ASN A 12 -10.43 15.68 21.13
CA ASN A 12 -9.45 14.59 21.06
C ASN A 12 -9.47 13.85 19.71
N THR A 13 -10.61 13.81 19.01
CA THR A 13 -10.77 13.12 17.73
C THR A 13 -9.93 13.74 16.61
N ASN A 14 -9.81 15.08 16.58
CA ASN A 14 -8.98 15.78 15.59
C ASN A 14 -7.49 15.49 15.80
N PHE A 15 -7.08 15.27 17.05
CA PHE A 15 -5.71 14.93 17.41
C PHE A 15 -5.37 13.48 17.06
N GLU A 16 -6.30 12.55 17.25
CA GLU A 16 -6.14 11.14 16.83
C GLU A 16 -6.09 10.97 15.31
N ILE A 17 -6.94 11.67 14.56
CA ILE A 17 -6.90 11.61 13.08
C ILE A 17 -5.57 12.16 12.57
N MET A 18 -5.08 13.27 13.14
CA MET A 18 -3.79 13.85 12.76
C MET A 18 -2.62 12.92 13.06
N SER A 19 -2.66 12.19 14.18
CA SER A 19 -1.60 11.24 14.53
C SER A 19 -1.59 10.01 13.62
N ILE A 20 -2.76 9.50 13.23
CA ILE A 20 -2.88 8.42 12.25
C ILE A 20 -2.32 8.87 10.90
N LEU A 21 -2.74 10.04 10.40
CA LEU A 21 -2.24 10.59 9.14
C LEU A 21 -0.72 10.78 9.17
N ALA A 22 -0.18 11.29 10.27
CA ALA A 22 1.27 11.44 10.45
C ALA A 22 2.00 10.10 10.40
N SER A 23 1.48 9.07 11.06
CA SER A 23 2.12 7.74 11.05
C SER A 23 2.10 7.07 9.67
N LEU A 24 1.05 7.28 8.89
CA LEU A 24 0.96 6.81 7.50
C LEU A 24 1.99 7.52 6.60
N VAL A 25 2.10 8.84 6.73
CA VAL A 25 3.09 9.63 5.99
C VAL A 25 4.51 9.22 6.36
N GLU A 26 4.78 8.97 7.64
CA GLU A 26 6.10 8.54 8.11
C GLU A 26 6.46 7.15 7.57
N THR A 27 5.52 6.20 7.62
CA THR A 27 5.69 4.86 7.05
C THR A 27 6.01 4.94 5.56
N TYR A 28 5.30 5.82 4.83
CA TYR A 28 5.52 6.04 3.41
C TYR A 28 6.91 6.61 3.10
N ARG A 29 7.36 7.58 3.90
CA ARG A 29 8.70 8.18 3.75
C ARG A 29 9.80 7.18 4.09
N THR A 30 9.63 6.45 5.18
CA THR A 30 10.59 5.44 5.66
C THR A 30 10.74 4.27 4.68
N GLY A 31 9.66 3.86 4.01
CA GLY A 31 9.67 2.78 3.01
C GLY A 31 10.33 3.12 1.67
N GLY A 32 10.82 4.35 1.48
CA GLY A 32 11.44 4.80 0.23
C GLY A 32 10.42 5.46 -0.71
N PRO A 33 10.41 6.80 -0.84
CA PRO A 33 9.36 7.53 -1.56
C PRO A 33 9.19 7.14 -3.02
N LEU A 34 10.28 6.81 -3.72
CA LEU A 34 10.24 6.45 -5.15
C LEU A 34 9.42 5.17 -5.39
N PHE A 35 9.79 4.07 -4.74
CA PHE A 35 9.08 2.80 -4.91
C PHE A 35 7.68 2.86 -4.32
N MET A 36 7.49 3.52 -3.19
CA MET A 36 6.17 3.70 -2.58
C MET A 36 5.22 4.48 -3.51
N THR A 37 5.70 5.50 -4.23
CA THR A 37 4.89 6.23 -5.23
C THR A 37 4.43 5.32 -6.36
N ILE A 38 5.34 4.50 -6.90
CA ILE A 38 5.02 3.60 -8.00
C ILE A 38 4.01 2.53 -7.53
N VAL A 39 4.22 1.96 -6.34
CA VAL A 39 3.29 0.97 -5.75
C VAL A 39 1.90 1.56 -5.52
N THR A 40 1.82 2.79 -5.00
CA THR A 40 0.53 3.48 -4.86
C THR A 40 -0.12 3.73 -6.22
N ALA A 41 0.64 4.14 -7.24
CA ALA A 41 0.12 4.37 -8.59
C ALA A 41 -0.44 3.08 -9.23
N THR A 42 0.23 1.94 -9.06
CA THR A 42 -0.28 0.65 -9.53
C THR A 42 -1.49 0.18 -8.72
N GLY A 43 -1.51 0.44 -7.40
CA GLY A 43 -2.66 0.20 -6.54
C GLY A 43 -3.90 1.02 -6.95
N LEU A 44 -3.72 2.31 -7.27
CA LEU A 44 -4.79 3.17 -7.80
C LEU A 44 -5.29 2.68 -9.17
N SER A 45 -4.39 2.20 -10.03
CA SER A 45 -4.76 1.59 -11.31
C SER A 45 -5.61 0.34 -11.09
N MET A 46 -5.26 -0.51 -10.11
CA MET A 46 -6.06 -1.68 -9.73
C MET A 46 -7.47 -1.26 -9.31
N VAL A 47 -7.61 -0.24 -8.46
CA VAL A 47 -8.92 0.30 -8.04
C VAL A 47 -9.70 0.82 -9.23
N PHE A 48 -9.08 1.57 -10.14
CA PHE A 48 -9.71 2.06 -11.36
C PHE A 48 -10.28 0.92 -12.22
N PHE A 49 -9.49 -0.15 -12.45
CA PHE A 49 -9.96 -1.32 -13.21
C PHE A 49 -11.04 -2.10 -12.47
N ALA A 50 -10.99 -2.17 -11.14
CA ALA A 50 -12.03 -2.78 -10.32
C ALA A 50 -13.36 -2.02 -10.45
N SER A 51 -13.33 -0.69 -10.29
CA SER A 51 -14.52 0.16 -10.46
C SER A 51 -15.09 0.07 -11.87
N LYS A 52 -14.25 0.18 -12.91
CA LYS A 52 -14.68 0.08 -14.31
C LYS A 52 -15.29 -1.29 -14.63
N SER A 53 -14.69 -2.36 -14.13
CA SER A 53 -15.19 -3.73 -14.33
C SER A 53 -16.52 -3.94 -13.61
N CYS A 54 -16.66 -3.45 -12.38
CA CYS A 54 -17.90 -3.49 -11.63
C CYS A 54 -19.04 -2.81 -12.41
N ILE A 55 -18.86 -1.54 -12.81
CA ILE A 55 -19.88 -0.79 -13.56
C ILE A 55 -20.24 -1.49 -14.88
N ALA A 56 -19.25 -2.01 -15.61
CA ALA A 56 -19.48 -2.67 -16.90
C ALA A 56 -20.33 -3.95 -16.77
N ILE A 57 -20.17 -4.70 -15.68
CA ILE A 57 -20.95 -5.92 -15.42
C ILE A 57 -22.43 -5.60 -15.19
N PHE A 58 -22.74 -4.51 -14.47
CA PHE A 58 -24.12 -4.11 -14.21
C PHE A 58 -24.77 -3.39 -15.40
N ALA A 59 -24.01 -2.53 -16.10
CA ALA A 59 -24.54 -1.72 -17.21
C ALA A 59 -24.74 -2.50 -18.52
N LYS A 60 -23.95 -3.55 -18.80
CA LYS A 60 -24.02 -4.30 -20.05
C LYS A 60 -24.72 -5.65 -19.87
N LYS A 61 -25.60 -6.01 -20.81
CA LYS A 61 -26.28 -7.33 -20.81
C LYS A 61 -25.27 -8.48 -20.98
N ASN A 62 -24.34 -8.35 -21.92
CA ASN A 62 -23.28 -9.32 -22.18
C ASN A 62 -21.89 -8.66 -22.02
N TYR A 63 -21.15 -9.03 -20.99
CA TYR A 63 -19.80 -8.51 -20.72
C TYR A 63 -18.77 -9.64 -20.83
N SER A 64 -17.79 -9.48 -21.72
CA SER A 64 -16.77 -10.51 -22.02
C SER A 64 -15.75 -10.81 -20.91
N GLY A 65 -15.81 -10.14 -19.75
CA GLY A 65 -14.88 -10.38 -18.64
C GLY A 65 -13.43 -9.89 -18.83
N ARG A 66 -13.03 -9.48 -20.04
CA ARG A 66 -11.63 -9.11 -20.38
C ARG A 66 -10.98 -8.12 -19.41
N GLY A 67 -11.73 -7.14 -18.91
CA GLY A 67 -11.21 -6.10 -18.01
C GLY A 67 -10.91 -6.58 -16.58
N ILE A 68 -11.47 -7.71 -16.16
CA ILE A 68 -11.38 -8.19 -14.77
C ILE A 68 -9.95 -8.62 -14.46
N ASN A 69 -9.25 -9.26 -15.41
CA ASN A 69 -7.88 -9.74 -15.19
C ASN A 69 -6.88 -8.61 -14.91
N TYR A 70 -7.16 -7.36 -15.32
CA TYR A 70 -6.31 -6.22 -14.96
C TYR A 70 -6.28 -5.97 -13.44
N ILE A 71 -7.35 -6.32 -12.71
CA ILE A 71 -7.39 -6.15 -11.25
C ILE A 71 -6.28 -6.99 -10.60
N LEU A 72 -6.22 -8.28 -10.93
CA LEU A 72 -5.21 -9.19 -10.42
C LEU A 72 -3.80 -8.82 -10.93
N MET A 73 -3.71 -8.39 -12.19
CA MET A 73 -2.44 -7.97 -12.80
C MET A 73 -1.82 -6.76 -12.09
N PHE A 74 -2.59 -5.69 -11.85
CA PHE A 74 -2.08 -4.50 -11.15
C PHE A 74 -1.88 -4.76 -9.65
N GLY A 75 -2.70 -5.63 -9.04
CA GLY A 75 -2.49 -6.09 -7.68
C GLY A 75 -1.16 -6.82 -7.51
N SER A 76 -0.88 -7.82 -8.36
CA SER A 76 0.39 -8.57 -8.30
C SER A 76 1.59 -7.70 -8.67
N LEU A 77 1.44 -6.79 -9.63
CA LEU A 77 2.48 -5.83 -10.00
C LEU A 77 2.85 -4.93 -8.81
N SER A 78 1.87 -4.49 -8.03
CA SER A 78 2.12 -3.68 -6.82
C SER A 78 2.99 -4.43 -5.81
N PHE A 79 2.76 -5.73 -5.61
CA PHE A 79 3.59 -6.56 -4.73
C PHE A 79 5.01 -6.77 -5.28
N ILE A 80 5.13 -7.07 -6.58
CA ILE A 80 6.44 -7.27 -7.23
C ILE A 80 7.28 -5.98 -7.17
N LEU A 81 6.67 -4.82 -7.38
CA LEU A 81 7.35 -3.53 -7.26
C LEU A 81 7.79 -3.22 -5.82
N GLY A 82 7.01 -3.64 -4.81
CA GLY A 82 7.41 -3.57 -3.40
C GLY A 82 8.65 -4.42 -3.11
N LEU A 83 8.71 -5.64 -3.65
CA LEU A 83 9.88 -6.52 -3.56
C LEU A 83 11.10 -5.93 -4.28
N LEU A 84 10.90 -5.31 -5.46
CA LEU A 84 11.95 -4.62 -6.18
C LEU A 84 12.53 -3.47 -5.35
N GLY A 85 11.66 -2.65 -4.74
CA GLY A 85 12.10 -1.56 -3.88
C GLY A 85 12.92 -2.02 -2.68
N GLN A 86 12.49 -3.13 -2.05
CA GLN A 86 13.26 -3.78 -1.00
C GLN A 86 14.63 -4.24 -1.52
N ALA A 87 14.68 -4.92 -2.67
CA ALA A 87 15.93 -5.43 -3.23
C ALA A 87 16.93 -4.29 -3.49
N VAL A 88 16.47 -3.18 -4.09
CA VAL A 88 17.31 -1.99 -4.32
C VAL A 88 17.81 -1.39 -2.99
N GLY A 89 16.92 -1.20 -2.01
CA GLY A 89 17.30 -0.68 -0.71
C GLY A 89 18.30 -1.59 0.04
N MET A 90 18.17 -2.91 -0.10
CA MET A 90 19.12 -3.85 0.50
C MET A 90 20.49 -3.82 -0.19
N VAL A 91 20.55 -3.66 -1.52
CA VAL A 91 21.84 -3.50 -2.23
C VAL A 91 22.58 -2.27 -1.71
N GLU A 92 21.90 -1.14 -1.55
CA GLU A 92 22.48 0.09 -1.00
C GLU A 92 22.91 -0.05 0.46
N ALA A 93 22.04 -0.65 1.29
CA ALA A 93 22.32 -0.88 2.70
C ALA A 93 23.54 -1.79 2.91
N PHE A 94 23.62 -2.90 2.17
CA PHE A 94 24.76 -3.81 2.27
C PHE A 94 26.06 -3.19 1.72
N ALA A 95 26.00 -2.36 0.68
CA ALA A 95 27.17 -1.62 0.20
C ALA A 95 27.66 -0.56 1.20
N ALA A 96 26.76 0.03 1.99
CA ALA A 96 27.15 0.91 3.10
C ALA A 96 27.79 0.11 4.25
N ILE A 97 27.19 -1.04 4.60
CA ILE A 97 27.69 -1.97 5.62
C ILE A 97 29.13 -2.42 5.31
N GLN A 98 29.38 -2.85 4.07
CA GLN A 98 30.72 -3.30 3.64
C GLN A 98 31.80 -2.22 3.79
N ARG A 99 31.44 -0.94 3.62
CA ARG A 99 32.39 0.19 3.73
C ARG A 99 32.60 0.67 5.17
N ALA A 100 31.63 0.47 6.05
CA ALA A 100 31.66 0.96 7.43
C ALA A 100 32.52 0.09 8.37
N GLY A 101 32.73 -1.19 8.02
CA GLY A 101 33.57 -2.12 8.80
C GLY A 101 32.88 -2.62 10.06
N ASP A 102 32.80 -1.78 11.10
CA ASP A 102 32.20 -2.15 12.39
C ASP A 102 30.79 -1.56 12.52
N ILE A 103 29.80 -2.43 12.68
CA ILE A 103 28.38 -2.09 12.60
C ILE A 103 27.63 -2.95 13.60
N SER A 104 26.85 -2.30 14.46
CA SER A 104 26.10 -3.03 15.48
C SER A 104 25.01 -3.90 14.84
N PRO A 105 24.82 -5.15 15.30
CA PRO A 105 23.72 -6.01 14.83
C PRO A 105 22.34 -5.37 14.98
N ALA A 106 22.16 -4.52 15.99
CA ALA A 106 20.93 -3.76 16.21
C ALA A 106 20.60 -2.79 15.06
N LEU A 107 21.62 -2.15 14.47
CA LEU A 107 21.44 -1.25 13.32
C LEU A 107 20.96 -2.03 12.09
N VAL A 108 21.56 -3.19 11.83
CA VAL A 108 21.18 -4.06 10.70
C VAL A 108 19.74 -4.56 10.87
N ALA A 109 19.36 -4.97 12.08
CA ALA A 109 17.99 -5.39 12.38
C ALA A 109 16.97 -4.26 12.15
N GLY A 110 17.33 -3.02 12.51
CA GLY A 110 16.51 -1.82 12.23
C GLY A 110 16.33 -1.58 10.72
N GLY A 111 17.40 -1.68 9.94
CA GLY A 111 17.36 -1.55 8.48
C GLY A 111 16.51 -2.63 7.81
N LEU A 112 16.59 -3.88 8.30
CA LEU A 112 15.78 -4.99 7.81
C LEU A 112 14.29 -4.79 8.09
N ARG A 113 13.94 -4.24 9.26
CA ARG A 113 12.55 -3.87 9.57
C ARG A 113 12.01 -2.84 8.58
N VAL A 114 12.81 -1.82 8.26
CA VAL A 114 12.42 -0.75 7.32
C VAL A 114 12.25 -1.31 5.90
N SER A 115 13.13 -2.20 5.45
CA SER A 115 13.06 -2.76 4.11
C SER A 115 11.78 -3.59 3.87
N MET A 116 11.20 -4.17 4.93
CA MET A 116 9.93 -4.90 4.88
C MET A 116 8.69 -4.02 4.64
N ILE A 117 8.79 -2.70 4.82
CA ILE A 117 7.64 -1.79 4.66
C ILE A 117 7.14 -1.80 3.21
N ALA A 118 8.03 -1.70 2.22
CA ALA A 118 7.64 -1.64 0.81
C ALA A 118 6.97 -2.94 0.31
N PRO A 119 7.50 -4.16 0.58
CA PRO A 119 6.83 -5.41 0.26
C PRO A 119 5.48 -5.56 0.93
N LEU A 120 5.36 -5.21 2.22
CA LEU A 120 4.09 -5.30 2.94
C LEU A 120 3.04 -4.35 2.36
N TYR A 121 3.46 -3.15 1.96
CA TYR A 121 2.58 -2.19 1.31
C TYR A 121 2.09 -2.66 -0.07
N GLY A 122 2.98 -3.23 -0.90
CA GLY A 122 2.57 -3.85 -2.17
C GLY A 122 1.70 -5.10 -1.98
N MET A 123 2.01 -5.91 -0.97
CA MET A 123 1.27 -7.12 -0.61
C MET A 123 -0.17 -6.79 -0.21
N PHE A 124 -0.39 -5.70 0.51
CA PHE A 124 -1.72 -5.22 0.87
C PHE A 124 -2.63 -5.05 -0.36
N TYR A 125 -2.14 -4.38 -1.41
CA TYR A 125 -2.90 -4.24 -2.67
C TYR A 125 -3.14 -5.57 -3.36
N PHE A 126 -2.16 -6.47 -3.36
CA PHE A 126 -2.31 -7.78 -3.97
C PHE A 126 -3.36 -8.63 -3.25
N ILE A 127 -3.32 -8.70 -1.92
CA ILE A 127 -4.29 -9.44 -1.11
C ILE A 127 -5.71 -8.93 -1.35
N ILE A 128 -5.90 -7.61 -1.47
CA ILE A 128 -7.22 -7.02 -1.75
C ILE A 128 -7.68 -7.31 -3.19
N SER A 129 -6.76 -7.36 -4.15
CA SER A 129 -7.10 -7.60 -5.55
C SER A 129 -7.68 -8.99 -5.80
N ILE A 130 -7.25 -10.01 -5.05
CA ILE A 130 -7.66 -11.40 -5.21
C ILE A 130 -9.17 -11.60 -4.98
N PRO A 131 -9.77 -11.27 -3.82
CA PRO A 131 -11.19 -11.46 -3.59
C PRO A 131 -12.04 -10.61 -4.55
N ILE A 132 -11.61 -9.39 -4.88
CA ILE A 132 -12.31 -8.53 -5.86
C ILE A 132 -12.34 -9.22 -7.23
N TRP A 133 -11.18 -9.67 -7.71
CA TRP A 133 -11.06 -10.38 -8.98
C TRP A 133 -11.90 -11.66 -8.98
N MET A 134 -11.85 -12.45 -7.91
CA MET A 134 -12.61 -13.71 -7.78
C MET A 134 -14.12 -13.46 -7.86
N VAL A 135 -14.65 -12.53 -7.07
CA VAL A 135 -16.10 -12.23 -7.03
C VAL A 135 -16.58 -11.72 -8.39
N LEU A 136 -15.87 -10.75 -8.99
CA LEU A 136 -16.27 -10.19 -10.28
C LEU A 136 -16.20 -11.24 -11.41
N ARG A 137 -15.19 -12.11 -11.38
CA ARG A 137 -15.04 -13.19 -12.36
C ARG A 137 -16.20 -14.18 -12.28
N GLU A 138 -16.66 -14.52 -11.07
CA GLU A 138 -17.76 -15.47 -10.90
C GLU A 138 -19.10 -14.89 -11.39
N ILE A 139 -19.37 -13.60 -11.12
CA ILE A 139 -20.58 -12.92 -11.62
C ILE A 139 -20.62 -12.93 -13.15
N VAL A 140 -19.48 -12.74 -13.82
CA VAL A 140 -19.43 -12.77 -15.30
C VAL A 140 -19.74 -14.15 -15.86
N LYS A 141 -19.22 -15.23 -15.25
CA LYS A 141 -19.50 -16.60 -15.72
C LYS A 141 -20.99 -16.93 -15.66
N HIS A 142 -21.70 -16.45 -14.63
CA HIS A 142 -23.14 -16.70 -14.50
C HIS A 142 -24.02 -15.85 -15.44
N LYS A 143 -23.50 -14.74 -15.96
CA LYS A 143 -24.25 -13.82 -16.83
C LYS A 143 -24.01 -14.08 -18.32
N SER A 144 -22.96 -14.82 -18.65
CA SER A 144 -22.53 -15.10 -20.03
C SER A 144 -22.99 -16.47 -20.50
#